data_AF-A0A504JHJ0-F1
#
_entry.id   AF-A0A504JHJ0-F1
#
_cell.length_a   1.000
_cell.length_b   1.000
_cell.length_c   1.000
_cell.angle_alpha   90.00
_cell.angle_beta   90.00
_cell.angle_gamma   90.00
#
_symmetry.space_group_name_H-M   'P 1'
#
loop_
_entity.id
_entity.type
_entity.pdbx_description
1 polymer ?
#
loop_
_entity_poly.entity_id
_entity_poly.type
_entity_poly.pdbx_seq_one_letter_code
_entity_poly.pdbx_strand_id
1 'polypeptide(L)'
;MITQNFNLKQFIIITLIVSIWINISEVFRYFVFVMPRMKSFFKNQSGIAEMNLGIFSIWGFWDTLLTAVLVFIFWLYSKSFGNNNKSVLISGTIVWVSIFVIFWVATANMGLSNWRILLITIPLSLFEMLVGAWIASKLYLTNRWSS
;
A
#
# COMPACT_ATOMS: atom_id res chain seq x y z
N MET A 1 20.24 -12.18 18.09
CA MET A 1 19.69 -11.25 17.07
C MET A 1 20.64 -11.26 15.89
N ILE A 2 20.22 -11.77 14.72
CA ILE A 2 21.06 -11.73 13.52
C ILE A 2 20.90 -10.34 12.91
N THR A 3 21.95 -9.53 12.98
CA THR A 3 22.04 -8.24 12.29
C THR A 3 22.17 -8.49 10.79
N GLN A 4 21.07 -8.67 10.06
CA GLN A 4 21.14 -8.77 8.60
C GLN A 4 21.46 -7.42 7.97
N ASN A 5 22.54 -7.35 7.18
CA ASN A 5 22.85 -6.19 6.37
C ASN A 5 21.80 -6.02 5.28
N PHE A 6 21.60 -4.80 4.79
CA PHE A 6 20.67 -4.55 3.71
C PHE A 6 21.14 -5.28 2.44
N ASN A 7 20.30 -6.17 1.91
CA ASN A 7 20.54 -6.88 0.66
C ASN A 7 19.58 -6.35 -0.40
N LEU A 8 20.10 -5.65 -1.41
CA LEU A 8 19.30 -5.01 -2.45
C LEU A 8 18.52 -6.02 -3.29
N LYS A 9 19.12 -7.16 -3.64
CA LYS A 9 18.48 -8.24 -4.42
C LYS A 9 17.29 -8.82 -3.65
N GLN A 10 17.48 -9.12 -2.36
CA GLN A 10 16.40 -9.60 -1.49
C GLN A 10 15.29 -8.56 -1.38
N PHE A 11 15.64 -7.30 -1.16
CA PHE A 11 14.68 -6.18 -1.07
C PHE A 11 13.85 -6.05 -2.35
N ILE A 12 14.47 -6.04 -3.53
CA ILE A 12 13.77 -5.92 -4.82
C ILE A 12 12.81 -7.10 -5.02
N ILE A 13 13.26 -8.34 -4.81
CA ILE A 13 12.43 -9.52 -5.00
C ILE A 13 11.22 -9.51 -4.05
N ILE A 14 11.44 -9.20 -2.77
CA ILE A 14 10.35 -9.11 -1.78
C ILE A 14 9.38 -8.00 -2.17
N THR A 15 9.88 -6.84 -2.59
CA THR A 15 9.06 -5.72 -3.08
C THR A 15 8.17 -6.17 -4.22
N LEU A 16 8.71 -6.81 -5.26
CA LEU A 16 7.93 -7.27 -6.41
C LEU A 16 6.85 -8.29 -6.02
N ILE A 17 7.15 -9.22 -5.11
CA ILE A 17 6.18 -10.21 -4.63
C ILE A 17 5.06 -9.52 -3.83
N VAL A 18 5.41 -8.60 -2.93
CA VAL A 18 4.42 -7.85 -2.15
C VAL A 18 3.59 -6.94 -3.06
N SER A 19 4.16 -6.41 -4.15
CA SER A 19 3.46 -5.54 -5.08
C SER A 19 2.29 -6.25 -5.75
N ILE A 20 2.38 -7.57 -5.95
CA ILE A 20 1.26 -8.37 -6.49
C ILE A 20 0.05 -8.26 -5.56
N TRP A 21 0.25 -8.42 -4.24
CA TRP A 21 -0.83 -8.27 -3.27
C TRP A 21 -1.40 -6.85 -3.24
N ILE A 22 -0.52 -5.84 -3.18
CA ILE A 22 -0.94 -4.43 -3.13
C ILE A 22 -1.75 -4.07 -4.37
N ASN A 23 -1.26 -4.38 -5.57
CA ASN A 23 -1.96 -4.08 -6.82
C ASN A 23 -3.32 -4.82 -6.90
N ILE A 24 -3.39 -6.10 -6.52
CA ILE A 24 -4.67 -6.84 -6.55
C ILE A 24 -5.68 -6.20 -5.58
N SER A 25 -5.24 -5.90 -4.36
CA SER A 25 -6.09 -5.27 -3.34
C SER A 25 -6.55 -3.88 -3.75
N GLU A 26 -5.63 -3.09 -4.31
CA GLU A 26 -5.88 -1.72 -4.78
C GLU A 26 -6.88 -1.73 -5.95
N VAL A 27 -6.65 -2.55 -6.99
CA VAL A 27 -7.56 -2.73 -8.12
C VAL A 27 -8.95 -3.11 -7.62
N PHE A 28 -9.05 -4.09 -6.72
CA PHE A 28 -10.33 -4.49 -6.14
C PHE A 28 -11.01 -3.33 -5.40
N ARG A 29 -10.28 -2.66 -4.50
CA ARG A 29 -10.78 -1.51 -3.73
C ARG A 29 -11.24 -0.38 -4.65
N TYR A 30 -10.50 -0.12 -5.73
CA TYR A 30 -10.80 0.93 -6.69
C TYR A 30 -12.08 0.63 -7.46
N PHE A 31 -12.16 -0.51 -8.14
CA PHE A 31 -13.30 -0.84 -9.01
C PHE A 31 -14.59 -1.08 -8.21
N VAL A 32 -14.49 -1.74 -7.06
CA VAL A 32 -15.67 -2.12 -6.28
C VAL A 32 -16.18 -0.97 -5.43
N PHE A 33 -15.27 -0.17 -4.84
CA PHE A 33 -15.67 0.85 -3.86
C PHE A 33 -15.46 2.28 -4.32
N VAL A 34 -14.27 2.62 -4.81
CA VAL A 34 -13.87 4.02 -5.07
C VAL A 34 -14.52 4.54 -6.34
N MET A 35 -14.27 3.92 -7.48
CA MET A 35 -14.72 4.34 -8.80
C MET A 35 -16.24 4.60 -8.86
N PRO A 36 -17.14 3.68 -8.44
CA PRO A 36 -18.58 3.94 -8.52
C PRO A 36 -19.01 5.11 -7.63
N ARG A 37 -18.41 5.26 -6.45
CA ARG A 37 -18.76 6.35 -5.51
C ARG A 37 -18.21 7.69 -5.97
N MET A 38 -17.01 7.72 -6.55
CA MET A 38 -16.41 8.92 -7.11
C MET A 38 -17.19 9.40 -8.35
N LYS A 39 -17.54 8.49 -9.26
CA LYS A 39 -18.39 8.82 -10.40
C LYS A 39 -19.76 9.34 -9.96
N SER A 40 -20.39 8.69 -8.98
CA SER A 40 -21.66 9.17 -8.42
C SER A 40 -21.54 10.56 -7.77
N PHE A 41 -20.47 10.81 -7.01
CA PHE A 41 -20.23 12.09 -6.34
C PHE A 41 -20.12 13.26 -7.33
N PHE A 42 -19.45 13.04 -8.47
CA PHE A 42 -19.32 14.02 -9.54
C PHE A 42 -20.36 13.88 -10.66
N LYS A 43 -21.51 13.26 -10.38
CA LYS A 43 -22.63 13.13 -11.35
C LYS A 43 -22.24 12.52 -12.70
N ASN A 44 -21.30 11.57 -12.69
CA ASN A 44 -20.76 10.86 -13.86
C ASN A 44 -20.15 11.79 -14.92
N GLN A 45 -19.57 12.93 -14.51
CA GLN A 45 -18.83 13.79 -15.41
C GLN A 45 -17.64 13.05 -16.05
N SER A 46 -17.38 13.33 -17.33
CA SER A 46 -16.23 12.79 -18.06
C SER A 46 -14.91 13.26 -17.45
N GLY A 47 -13.84 12.47 -17.59
CA GLY A 47 -12.53 12.74 -16.99
C GLY A 47 -12.38 12.26 -15.54
N ILE A 48 -13.45 11.80 -14.88
CA ILE A 48 -13.44 11.44 -13.46
C ILE A 48 -13.45 9.92 -13.27
N ALA A 49 -12.45 9.44 -12.52
CA ALA A 49 -12.22 8.02 -12.28
C ALA A 49 -12.19 7.22 -13.60
N GLU A 50 -11.57 7.81 -14.62
CA GLU A 50 -11.31 7.13 -15.90
C GLU A 50 -10.25 6.06 -15.73
N MET A 51 -10.38 5.01 -16.53
CA MET A 51 -9.42 3.91 -16.55
C MET A 51 -9.04 3.65 -18.00
N ASN A 52 -7.93 4.24 -18.42
CA ASN A 52 -7.27 3.95 -19.69
C ASN A 52 -5.88 3.38 -19.39
N LEU A 53 -5.19 2.85 -20.41
CA LEU A 53 -3.89 2.22 -20.25
C LEU A 53 -2.85 3.17 -19.63
N GLY A 54 -2.86 4.46 -19.98
CA GLY A 54 -1.93 5.44 -19.43
C GLY A 54 -2.13 5.69 -17.93
N ILE A 55 -3.39 5.91 -17.51
CA ILE A 55 -3.75 6.06 -16.09
C ILE A 55 -3.40 4.80 -15.31
N PHE A 56 -3.73 3.62 -15.86
CA PHE A 56 -3.44 2.34 -15.23
C PHE A 56 -1.94 2.12 -15.05
N SER A 57 -1.10 2.48 -16.03
CA SER A 57 0.35 2.36 -15.93
C SER A 57 0.96 3.30 -14.87
N ILE A 58 0.51 4.56 -14.81
CA ILE A 58 0.95 5.52 -13.78
C ILE A 58 0.56 5.01 -12.40
N TRP A 59 -0.64 4.44 -12.29
CA TRP A 59 -1.15 3.92 -11.03
C TRP A 59 -0.37 2.67 -10.58
N GLY A 60 -0.11 1.71 -11.46
CA GLY A 60 0.74 0.56 -11.12
C GLY A 60 2.18 0.93 -10.72
N PHE A 61 2.73 2.00 -11.31
CA PHE A 61 4.01 2.57 -10.86
C PHE A 61 3.91 3.13 -9.44
N TRP A 62 2.85 3.89 -9.14
CA TRP A 62 2.62 4.45 -7.80
C TRP A 62 2.43 3.35 -6.74
N ASP A 63 1.67 2.29 -7.05
CA ASP A 63 1.48 1.13 -6.16
C ASP A 63 2.80 0.39 -5.89
N THR A 64 3.66 0.30 -6.91
CA THR A 64 4.99 -0.29 -6.77
C THR A 64 5.89 0.55 -5.86
N LEU A 65 5.82 1.88 -5.98
CA LEU A 65 6.54 2.80 -5.10
C LEU A 65 6.04 2.71 -3.64
N LEU A 66 4.71 2.69 -3.45
CA LEU A 66 4.09 2.48 -2.15
C LEU A 66 4.58 1.17 -1.52
N THR A 67 4.63 0.10 -2.31
CA THR A 67 5.11 -1.20 -1.85
C THR A 67 6.60 -1.16 -1.47
N ALA A 68 7.44 -0.51 -2.27
CA ALA A 68 8.86 -0.36 -1.97
C ALA A 68 9.07 0.38 -0.63
N VAL A 69 8.31 1.44 -0.39
CA VAL A 69 8.31 2.17 0.89
C VAL A 69 7.86 1.26 2.03
N LEU A 70 6.75 0.53 1.88
CA LEU A 70 6.24 -0.40 2.88
C LEU A 70 7.29 -1.45 3.27
N VAL A 71 7.89 -2.11 2.28
CA VAL A 71 8.91 -3.14 2.49
C VAL A 71 10.17 -2.56 3.13
N PHE A 72 10.57 -1.35 2.74
CA PHE A 72 11.74 -0.69 3.30
C PHE A 72 11.54 -0.28 4.77
N ILE A 73 10.39 0.32 5.08
CA ILE A 73 10.02 0.67 6.46
C ILE A 73 9.91 -0.59 7.32
N PHE A 74 9.27 -1.65 6.81
CA PHE A 74 9.24 -2.94 7.49
C PHE A 74 10.65 -3.46 7.77
N TRP A 75 11.56 -3.40 6.79
CA TRP A 75 12.94 -3.82 6.96
C TRP A 75 13.65 -3.03 8.08
N LEU A 76 13.53 -1.70 8.10
CA LEU A 76 14.11 -0.83 9.14
C LEU A 76 13.60 -1.20 10.55
N TYR A 77 12.29 -1.41 10.70
CA TYR A 77 11.70 -1.83 11.96
C TYR A 77 12.14 -3.24 12.35
N SER A 78 12.17 -4.18 11.41
CA SER A 78 12.62 -5.55 11.67
C SER A 78 14.10 -5.61 12.07
N LYS A 79 14.92 -4.70 11.54
CA LYS A 79 16.34 -4.57 11.90
C LYS A 79 16.51 -4.04 13.33
N SER A 80 15.66 -3.09 13.73
CA SER A 80 15.75 -2.40 15.03
C SER A 80 15.10 -3.18 16.17
N PHE A 81 13.96 -3.83 15.91
CA PHE A 81 13.12 -4.48 16.91
C PHE A 81 12.97 -5.99 16.72
N GLY A 82 13.61 -6.55 15.68
CA GLY A 82 13.43 -7.94 15.26
C GLY A 82 12.20 -8.13 14.36
N ASN A 83 12.18 -9.25 13.62
CA ASN A 83 11.03 -9.63 12.80
C ASN A 83 9.94 -10.27 13.68
N ASN A 84 8.97 -9.45 14.12
CA ASN A 84 7.87 -9.85 14.97
C ASN A 84 6.58 -9.09 14.59
N ASN A 85 5.46 -9.42 15.24
CA ASN A 85 4.16 -8.79 14.97
C ASN A 85 4.15 -7.27 15.23
N LYS A 86 4.99 -6.76 16.15
CA LYS A 86 5.09 -5.32 16.40
C LYS A 86 5.67 -4.59 15.20
N SER A 87 6.74 -5.14 14.60
CA SER A 87 7.35 -4.58 13.39
C SER A 87 6.35 -4.52 12.23
N VAL A 88 5.55 -5.58 12.03
CA VAL A 88 4.48 -5.62 11.02
C VAL A 88 3.42 -4.54 11.28
N LEU A 89 2.90 -4.47 12.51
CA LEU A 89 1.84 -3.53 12.87
C LEU A 89 2.30 -2.08 12.72
N ILE A 90 3.50 -1.75 13.21
CA ILE A 90 4.02 -0.38 13.17
C ILE A 90 4.34 0.02 11.73
N SER A 91 5.02 -0.83 10.96
CA SER A 91 5.37 -0.49 9.57
C SER A 91 4.15 -0.32 8.67
N GLY A 92 3.16 -1.21 8.80
CA GLY A 92 1.92 -1.09 8.03
C GLY A 92 1.13 0.16 8.43
N THR A 93 1.02 0.43 9.74
CA THR A 93 0.27 1.60 10.25
C THR A 93 0.94 2.92 9.88
N ILE A 94 2.27 3.04 10.01
CA ILE A 94 2.96 4.31 9.73
C ILE A 94 2.87 4.68 8.25
N VAL A 95 3.02 3.70 7.35
CA VAL A 95 2.88 3.92 5.90
C VAL A 95 1.41 4.22 5.56
N TRP A 96 0.47 3.48 6.17
CA TRP A 96 -0.95 3.75 6.01
C TRP A 96 -1.35 5.17 6.41
N VAL A 97 -0.91 5.66 7.58
CA VAL A 97 -1.17 7.04 7.99
C VAL A 97 -0.53 8.03 7.02
N SER A 98 0.75 7.81 6.67
CA SER A 98 1.53 8.75 5.86
C SER A 98 1.01 8.90 4.43
N ILE A 99 0.48 7.83 3.86
CA ILE A 99 -0.02 7.86 2.48
C ILE A 99 -1.53 7.96 2.46
N PHE A 100 -2.26 6.98 2.99
CA PHE A 100 -3.70 6.89 2.80
C PHE A 100 -4.48 7.88 3.64
N VAL A 101 -4.18 8.00 4.94
CA VAL A 101 -4.93 8.92 5.80
C VAL A 101 -4.72 10.36 5.34
N ILE A 102 -3.48 10.78 5.12
CA ILE A 102 -3.18 12.12 4.60
C ILE A 102 -3.84 12.36 3.24
N PHE A 103 -3.65 11.46 2.27
CA PHE A 103 -4.21 11.61 0.93
C PHE A 103 -5.74 11.73 0.93
N TRP A 104 -6.43 10.81 1.61
CA TRP A 104 -7.88 10.76 1.58
C TRP A 104 -8.51 11.91 2.37
N VAL A 105 -7.97 12.24 3.55
CA VAL A 105 -8.45 13.38 4.35
C VAL A 105 -8.24 14.69 3.59
N ALA A 106 -7.08 14.89 2.98
CA ALA A 106 -6.84 16.08 2.16
C ALA A 106 -7.81 16.15 0.97
N THR A 107 -8.03 15.03 0.26
CA THR A 107 -8.95 14.94 -0.87
C THR A 107 -10.39 15.29 -0.46
N ALA A 108 -10.88 14.74 0.66
CA ALA A 108 -12.20 15.07 1.17
C ALA A 108 -12.31 16.53 1.64
N ASN A 109 -11.27 17.05 2.29
CA ASN A 109 -11.21 18.42 2.77
C ASN A 109 -11.20 19.45 1.63
N MET A 110 -10.60 19.12 0.48
CA MET A 110 -10.61 19.95 -0.73
C MET A 110 -11.93 19.84 -1.53
N GLY A 111 -12.92 19.10 -1.04
CA GLY A 111 -14.19 18.87 -1.73
C GLY A 111 -14.08 17.94 -2.94
N LEU A 112 -12.97 17.20 -3.06
CA LEU A 112 -12.71 16.28 -4.17
C LEU A 112 -13.19 14.85 -3.87
N SER A 113 -13.73 14.59 -2.69
CA SER A 113 -14.36 13.32 -2.34
C SER A 113 -15.38 13.49 -1.22
N ASN A 114 -16.26 12.51 -1.07
CA ASN A 114 -17.22 12.46 0.02
C ASN A 114 -16.60 11.78 1.25
N TRP A 115 -16.72 12.41 2.43
CA TRP A 115 -16.30 11.86 3.73
C TRP A 115 -16.84 10.45 4.01
N ARG A 116 -18.00 10.08 3.46
CA ARG A 116 -18.55 8.72 3.60
C ARG A 116 -17.73 7.65 2.87
N ILE A 117 -17.03 8.02 1.79
CA ILE A 117 -16.14 7.09 1.06
C ILE A 117 -14.97 6.68 1.96
N LEU A 118 -14.46 7.62 2.76
CA LEU A 118 -13.31 7.41 3.65
C LEU A 118 -13.56 6.33 4.69
N LEU A 119 -14.79 6.22 5.19
CA LEU A 119 -15.18 5.18 6.17
C LEU A 119 -14.97 3.76 5.64
N ILE A 120 -14.88 3.59 4.32
CA ILE A 120 -14.63 2.30 3.66
C ILE A 120 -13.20 2.23 3.17
N THR A 121 -12.71 3.26 2.49
CA THR A 121 -11.38 3.22 1.84
C THR A 121 -10.24 3.19 2.84
N ILE A 122 -10.33 3.95 3.94
CA ILE A 122 -9.27 4.05 4.95
C ILE A 122 -9.08 2.73 5.72
N PRO A 123 -10.14 2.06 6.22
CA PRO A 123 -9.97 0.75 6.88
C PRO A 123 -9.49 -0.35 5.93
N LEU A 124 -9.97 -0.35 4.67
CA LEU A 124 -9.52 -1.33 3.69
C LEU A 124 -8.05 -1.15 3.33
N SER A 125 -7.59 0.08 3.15
CA SER A 125 -6.17 0.33 2.88
C SER A 125 -5.28 0.04 4.09
N LEU A 126 -5.78 0.19 5.32
CA LEU A 126 -5.05 -0.28 6.51
C LEU A 126 -4.82 -1.79 6.45
N PHE A 127 -5.89 -2.55 6.19
CA PHE A 127 -5.80 -4.00 6.07
C PHE A 127 -4.81 -4.41 4.97
N GLU A 128 -4.87 -3.75 3.81
CA GLU A 128 -3.95 -3.94 2.69
C GLU A 128 -2.48 -3.74 3.12
N MET A 129 -2.17 -2.64 3.81
CA MET A 129 -0.81 -2.36 4.31
C MET A 129 -0.34 -3.37 5.36
N LEU A 130 -1.22 -3.79 6.28
CA LEU A 130 -0.88 -4.78 7.31
C LEU A 130 -0.59 -6.16 6.69
N VAL A 131 -1.40 -6.60 5.73
CA VAL A 131 -1.16 -7.86 5.01
C VAL A 131 0.11 -7.75 4.17
N GLY A 132 0.36 -6.63 3.49
CA GLY A 132 1.59 -6.41 2.73
C GLY A 132 2.85 -6.50 3.61
N ALA A 133 2.83 -5.84 4.77
CA ALA A 133 3.92 -5.91 5.75
C ALA A 133 4.08 -7.33 6.33
N TRP A 134 2.98 -8.06 6.53
CA TRP A 134 3.01 -9.45 6.98
C TRP A 134 3.62 -10.39 5.93
N ILE A 135 3.27 -10.23 4.64
CA ILE A 135 3.90 -10.98 3.54
C ILE A 135 5.41 -10.69 3.53
N ALA A 136 5.82 -9.42 3.61
CA ALA A 136 7.23 -9.05 3.69
C ALA A 136 7.94 -9.74 4.87
N SER A 137 7.31 -9.75 6.06
CA SER A 137 7.81 -10.46 7.24
C SER A 137 8.08 -11.93 6.96
N LYS A 138 7.12 -12.65 6.37
CA LYS A 138 7.28 -14.08 6.03
C LYS A 138 8.38 -14.31 5.03
N LEU A 139 8.48 -13.47 4.00
CA LEU A 139 9.51 -13.60 2.98
C LEU A 139 10.92 -13.35 3.53
N TYR A 140 11.11 -12.33 4.37
CA TYR A 140 12.39 -12.08 5.02
C TYR A 140 12.83 -13.23 5.95
N LEU A 141 11.89 -13.92 6.61
CA LEU A 141 12.24 -15.09 7.45
C LEU A 141 12.80 -16.27 6.64
N THR A 142 12.45 -16.40 5.36
CA THR A 142 12.94 -17.51 4.53
C THR A 142 14.43 -17.44 4.24
N ASN A 143 15.04 -16.24 4.28
CA ASN A 143 16.43 -15.99 3.88
C ASN A 143 16.82 -16.54 2.49
N ARG A 144 15.85 -16.79 1.61
CA ARG A 144 16.09 -17.45 0.32
C ARG A 144 16.99 -16.65 -0.63
N TRP A 145 17.01 -15.33 -0.47
CA TRP A 145 17.69 -14.40 -1.39
C TRP A 145 18.77 -13.55 -0.71
N SER A 146 19.23 -13.96 0.48
CA SER A 146 20.27 -13.23 1.22
C SER A 146 21.69 -13.43 0.65
N SER A 147 21.89 -14.36 -0.29
CA SER A 147 23.14 -14.68 -0.99
C SER A 147 23.26 -14.05 -2.38
#